data_AF-A0A7K9M2N8-F1
#
_entry.id   AF-A0A7K9M2N8-F1
#
_cell.length_a   1.000
_cell.length_b   1.000
_cell.length_c   1.000
_cell.angle_alpha   90.00
_cell.angle_beta   90.00
_cell.angle_gamma   90.00
#
_symmetry.space_group_name_H-M   'P 1'
#
loop_
_entity.id
_entity.type
_entity.pdbx_description
1 polymer ?
#
loop_
_entity_poly.entity_id
_entity_poly.type
_entity_poly.pdbx_seq_one_letter_code
_entity_poly.pdbx_strand_id
1 'polypeptide(L)'
;TLRMGKDYYSILGIEKGASEEDIKKAYRKQALKWHPDKNKSPHAEEKFKEIAEAYEVLSDPKKRDIYDQFGEEGLKGGAGGPDGQGGTFRYSFHGDPHATFAAFFGGTNPFEIFFGRRMPGGRDTEDMEVDGDPFGSFTSFSMNGFPRERNTVGSQLRRKQDPPVIHELKVSLEEIYHGCTKRMRISRKRLNPDGRSVRTEDKILTIEIKRGWKEGTKITFPKEGDETPNTIPADIVFIIKDKPHSHFKRDGSNIIYPVKISLRE
;
A
#
# COMPACT_ATOMS: atom_id res chain seq x y z
N THR A 1 -31.08 -25.76 6.71
CA THR A 1 -29.75 -25.73 6.09
C THR A 1 -28.79 -25.15 7.11
N LEU A 2 -27.91 -25.96 7.71
CA LEU A 2 -26.87 -25.44 8.61
C LEU A 2 -25.98 -24.50 7.79
N ARG A 3 -26.08 -23.19 8.03
CA ARG A 3 -25.05 -22.26 7.55
C ARG A 3 -23.80 -22.55 8.37
N MET A 4 -22.94 -23.41 7.86
CA MET A 4 -21.58 -23.49 8.38
C MET A 4 -20.95 -22.11 8.13
N GLY A 5 -20.52 -21.44 9.20
CA GLY A 5 -19.87 -20.13 9.11
C GLY A 5 -18.65 -20.16 8.19
N LYS A 6 -18.24 -18.99 7.71
CA LYS A 6 -17.06 -18.84 6.86
C LYS A 6 -15.82 -19.35 7.57
N ASP A 7 -15.05 -20.19 6.88
CA ASP A 7 -13.72 -20.60 7.34
C ASP A 7 -12.65 -19.61 6.84
N TYR A 8 -12.28 -18.66 7.71
CA TYR A 8 -11.28 -17.64 7.40
C TYR A 8 -9.87 -18.19 7.13
N TYR A 9 -9.49 -19.32 7.71
CA TYR A 9 -8.20 -19.96 7.42
C TYR A 9 -8.21 -20.53 6.00
N SER A 10 -9.26 -21.25 5.64
CA SER A 10 -9.47 -21.76 4.28
C SER A 10 -9.61 -20.64 3.24
N ILE A 11 -10.24 -19.51 3.56
CA ILE A 11 -10.34 -18.34 2.66
C ILE A 11 -8.96 -17.75 2.35
N LEU A 12 -8.09 -17.66 3.36
CA LEU A 12 -6.70 -17.22 3.17
C LEU A 12 -5.79 -18.32 2.58
N GLY A 13 -6.24 -19.57 2.58
CA GLY A 13 -5.48 -20.73 2.08
C GLY A 13 -4.36 -21.15 3.02
N ILE A 14 -4.60 -21.07 4.33
CA ILE A 14 -3.67 -21.43 5.40
C ILE A 14 -4.36 -22.36 6.41
N GLU A 15 -3.57 -23.05 7.25
CA GLU A 15 -4.09 -23.93 8.28
C GLU A 15 -4.40 -23.19 9.60
N LYS A 16 -5.32 -23.75 10.39
CA LYS A 16 -5.59 -23.26 11.74
C LYS A 16 -4.34 -23.44 12.60
N GLY A 17 -3.87 -22.35 13.21
CA GLY A 17 -2.61 -22.31 13.95
C GLY A 17 -1.46 -21.61 13.21
N ALA A 18 -1.69 -21.14 11.98
CA ALA A 18 -0.74 -20.31 11.25
C ALA A 18 -0.26 -19.09 12.07
N SER A 19 1.00 -18.72 11.90
CA SER A 19 1.58 -17.56 12.58
C SER A 19 0.98 -16.25 12.04
N GLU A 20 1.16 -15.14 12.78
CA GLU A 20 0.75 -13.82 12.28
C GLU A 20 1.45 -13.45 10.96
N GLU A 21 2.70 -13.90 10.78
CA GLU A 21 3.47 -13.68 9.55
C GLU A 21 2.85 -14.45 8.38
N ASP A 22 2.43 -15.69 8.60
CA ASP A 22 1.75 -16.51 7.59
C ASP A 22 0.41 -15.92 7.18
N ILE A 23 -0.37 -15.41 8.15
CA ILE A 23 -1.64 -14.72 7.90
C ILE A 23 -1.42 -13.47 7.03
N LYS A 24 -0.40 -12.67 7.34
CA LYS A 24 -0.04 -11.48 6.54
C LYS A 24 0.43 -11.86 5.13
N LYS A 25 1.25 -12.91 5.01
CA LYS A 25 1.75 -13.43 3.73
C LYS A 25 0.60 -13.95 2.86
N ALA A 26 -0.31 -14.72 3.45
CA ALA A 26 -1.48 -15.27 2.79
C ALA A 26 -2.44 -14.17 2.31
N TYR A 27 -2.75 -13.20 3.17
CA TYR A 27 -3.57 -12.03 2.78
C TYR A 27 -2.93 -11.27 1.62
N ARG A 28 -1.62 -10.97 1.68
CA ARG A 28 -0.91 -10.30 0.59
C ARG A 28 -1.10 -11.01 -0.75
N LYS A 29 -0.88 -12.33 -0.77
CA LYS A 29 -0.99 -13.16 -1.98
C LYS A 29 -2.42 -13.18 -2.53
N GLN A 30 -3.40 -13.43 -1.66
CA GLN A 30 -4.80 -13.57 -2.04
C GLN A 30 -5.42 -12.22 -2.46
N ALA A 31 -5.11 -11.14 -1.74
CA ALA A 31 -5.60 -9.80 -2.04
C ALA A 31 -5.11 -9.31 -3.41
N LEU A 32 -3.86 -9.59 -3.78
CA LEU A 32 -3.34 -9.25 -5.12
C LEU A 32 -3.98 -10.11 -6.22
N LYS A 33 -4.23 -11.39 -5.96
CA LYS A 33 -4.83 -12.34 -6.92
C LYS A 33 -6.29 -11.98 -7.25
N TRP A 34 -7.04 -11.51 -6.27
CA TRP A 34 -8.49 -11.29 -6.39
C TRP A 34 -8.89 -9.81 -6.50
N HIS A 35 -7.93 -8.88 -6.52
CA HIS A 35 -8.24 -7.45 -6.62
C HIS A 35 -9.02 -7.11 -7.90
N PRO A 36 -10.11 -6.32 -7.84
CA PRO A 36 -10.99 -6.03 -8.96
C PRO A 36 -10.31 -5.28 -10.12
N ASP A 37 -9.20 -4.58 -9.86
CA ASP A 37 -8.42 -3.93 -10.92
C ASP A 37 -7.70 -4.93 -11.84
N LYS A 38 -7.23 -6.05 -11.29
CA LYS A 38 -6.47 -7.07 -12.03
C LYS A 38 -7.31 -8.27 -12.42
N ASN A 39 -8.32 -8.61 -11.64
CA ASN A 39 -9.17 -9.76 -11.85
C ASN A 39 -10.60 -9.31 -12.19
N LYS A 40 -10.98 -9.46 -13.46
CA LYS A 40 -12.30 -9.08 -13.98
C LYS A 40 -13.32 -10.24 -13.93
N SER A 41 -13.00 -11.32 -13.23
CA SER A 41 -13.96 -12.41 -13.00
C SER A 41 -15.16 -11.90 -12.20
N PRO A 42 -16.40 -12.35 -12.50
CA PRO A 42 -17.61 -11.93 -11.78
C PRO A 42 -17.56 -12.24 -10.28
N HIS A 43 -16.76 -13.23 -9.85
CA HIS A 43 -16.60 -13.61 -8.44
C HIS A 43 -15.41 -12.94 -7.74
N ALA A 44 -14.63 -12.11 -8.44
CA ALA A 44 -13.41 -11.54 -7.88
C ALA A 44 -13.67 -10.56 -6.75
N GLU A 45 -14.70 -9.71 -6.91
CA GLU A 45 -15.08 -8.74 -5.89
C GLU A 45 -15.59 -9.42 -4.61
N GLU A 46 -16.39 -10.49 -4.76
CA GLU A 46 -16.89 -11.28 -3.63
C GLU A 46 -15.74 -11.99 -2.91
N LYS A 47 -14.81 -12.60 -3.65
CA LYS A 47 -13.61 -13.22 -3.06
C LYS A 47 -12.72 -12.21 -2.37
N PHE A 48 -12.53 -11.03 -2.96
CA PHE A 48 -11.74 -9.96 -2.37
C PHE A 48 -12.35 -9.47 -1.03
N LYS A 49 -13.68 -9.34 -0.96
CA LYS A 49 -14.41 -9.05 0.28
C LYS A 49 -14.16 -10.13 1.34
N GLU A 50 -14.30 -11.41 0.99
CA GLU A 50 -14.03 -12.53 1.90
C GLU A 50 -12.59 -12.54 2.43
N ILE A 51 -11.62 -12.26 1.56
CA ILE A 51 -10.19 -12.22 1.90
C ILE A 51 -9.89 -11.06 2.86
N ALA A 52 -10.50 -9.89 2.65
CA ALA A 52 -10.36 -8.74 3.53
C ALA A 52 -10.97 -8.99 4.92
N GLU A 53 -12.17 -9.58 4.97
CA GLU A 53 -12.84 -9.95 6.21
C GLU A 53 -12.02 -10.99 7.00
N ALA A 54 -11.52 -12.03 6.32
CA ALA A 54 -10.69 -13.06 6.92
C ALA A 54 -9.41 -12.48 7.56
N TYR A 55 -8.74 -11.56 6.86
CA TYR A 55 -7.55 -10.90 7.38
C TYR A 55 -7.87 -9.97 8.56
N GLU A 56 -8.96 -9.21 8.50
CA GLU A 56 -9.35 -8.31 9.59
C GLU A 56 -9.60 -9.06 10.91
N VAL A 57 -10.18 -10.26 10.82
CA VAL A 57 -10.44 -11.13 11.96
C VAL A 57 -9.16 -11.82 12.44
N LEU A 58 -8.42 -12.46 11.53
CA LEU A 58 -7.27 -13.28 11.91
C LEU A 58 -6.02 -12.47 12.28
N SER A 59 -5.92 -11.21 11.85
CA SER A 59 -4.79 -10.32 12.19
C SER A 59 -4.91 -9.63 13.55
N ASP A 60 -6.10 -9.59 14.15
CA ASP A 60 -6.32 -9.07 15.50
C ASP A 60 -6.35 -10.25 16.49
N PRO A 61 -5.41 -10.32 17.46
CA PRO A 61 -5.34 -11.46 18.39
C PRO A 61 -6.63 -11.72 19.16
N LYS A 62 -7.41 -10.68 19.50
CA LYS A 62 -8.66 -10.82 20.24
C LYS A 62 -9.77 -11.34 19.34
N LYS A 63 -9.89 -10.82 18.11
CA LYS A 63 -10.89 -11.32 17.15
C LYS A 63 -10.57 -12.75 16.73
N ARG A 64 -9.29 -13.06 16.52
CA ARG A 64 -8.83 -14.41 16.21
C ARG A 64 -9.18 -15.39 17.33
N ASP A 65 -8.96 -15.02 18.59
CA ASP A 65 -9.30 -15.89 19.73
C ASP A 65 -10.82 -16.16 19.81
N ILE A 66 -11.64 -15.11 19.67
CA ILE A 66 -13.11 -15.27 19.63
C ILE A 66 -13.53 -16.16 18.46
N TYR A 67 -12.94 -15.97 17.27
CA TYR A 67 -13.22 -16.79 16.09
C TYR A 67 -12.75 -18.24 16.27
N ASP A 68 -11.59 -18.47 16.88
CA ASP A 68 -11.03 -19.80 17.10
C ASP A 68 -11.86 -20.61 18.10
N GLN A 69 -12.53 -19.94 19.05
CA GLN A 69 -13.40 -20.52 20.07
C GLN A 69 -14.85 -20.68 19.62
N PHE A 70 -15.41 -19.71 18.90
CA PHE A 70 -16.85 -19.61 18.62
C PHE A 70 -17.21 -19.47 17.13
N GLY A 71 -16.22 -19.51 16.24
CA GLY A 71 -16.41 -19.33 14.79
C GLY A 71 -16.92 -17.94 14.41
N GLU A 72 -17.45 -17.81 13.20
CA GLU A 72 -18.04 -16.56 12.70
C GLU A 72 -19.21 -16.06 13.58
N GLU A 73 -19.94 -16.98 14.20
CA GLU A 73 -21.10 -16.64 15.04
C GLU A 73 -20.70 -15.91 16.32
N GLY A 74 -19.56 -16.24 16.93
CA GLY A 74 -19.06 -15.51 18.10
C GLY A 74 -18.56 -14.10 17.80
N LEU A 75 -18.27 -13.78 16.53
CA LEU A 75 -17.94 -12.42 16.11
C LEU A 75 -19.22 -11.58 15.94
N LYS A 76 -20.29 -12.18 15.39
CA LYS A 76 -21.56 -11.49 15.08
C LYS A 76 -22.51 -11.44 16.26
N GLY A 77 -22.54 -12.50 17.07
CA GLY A 77 -23.28 -12.59 18.31
C GLY A 77 -22.40 -12.11 19.44
N GLY A 78 -22.65 -10.90 19.93
CA GLY A 78 -21.98 -10.41 21.14
C GLY A 78 -22.11 -11.47 22.24
N ALA A 79 -20.99 -11.91 22.80
CA ALA A 79 -20.93 -12.88 23.88
C ALA A 79 -21.65 -12.32 25.13
N GLY A 80 -22.96 -12.56 25.21
CA GLY A 80 -23.77 -12.37 26.40
C GLY A 80 -23.74 -13.66 27.22
N GLY A 81 -22.72 -13.79 28.07
CA GLY A 81 -22.81 -14.68 29.23
C GLY A 81 -23.84 -14.14 30.24
N PRO A 82 -24.45 -14.99 31.07
CA PRO A 82 -25.52 -14.59 31.99
C PRO A 82 -25.11 -13.61 33.10
N ASP A 83 -23.83 -13.26 33.23
CA ASP A 83 -23.33 -12.31 34.22
C ASP A 83 -22.87 -11.01 33.55
N GLY A 84 -23.74 -10.00 33.61
CA GLY A 84 -23.61 -8.69 33.00
C GLY A 84 -22.45 -7.83 33.52
N GLN A 85 -21.22 -8.15 33.13
CA GLN A 85 -20.04 -7.31 33.28
C GLN A 85 -19.00 -7.61 32.18
N GLY A 86 -19.15 -6.98 31.01
CA GLY A 86 -18.16 -7.08 29.93
C GLY A 86 -18.59 -6.30 28.70
N GLY A 87 -17.75 -5.35 28.27
CA GLY A 87 -18.04 -4.46 27.14
C GLY A 87 -18.48 -5.22 25.88
N THR A 88 -19.60 -4.79 25.32
CA THR A 88 -20.25 -5.40 24.16
C THR A 88 -19.37 -5.34 22.91
N PHE A 89 -18.54 -6.36 22.66
CA PHE A 89 -17.84 -6.51 21.38
C PHE A 89 -18.83 -7.05 20.34
N ARG A 90 -19.49 -6.15 19.60
CA ARG A 90 -20.21 -6.50 18.37
C ARG A 90 -19.27 -6.24 17.20
N TYR A 91 -18.79 -7.30 16.58
CA TYR A 91 -18.11 -7.17 15.30
C TYR A 91 -19.16 -7.20 14.19
N SER A 92 -19.24 -6.08 13.47
CA SER A 92 -19.89 -6.00 12.17
C SER A 92 -18.80 -5.58 11.20
N PHE A 93 -18.62 -6.36 10.13
CA PHE A 93 -17.64 -6.05 9.09
C PHE A 93 -18.04 -4.72 8.44
N HIS A 94 -17.43 -3.63 8.92
CA HIS A 94 -17.61 -2.27 8.41
C HIS A 94 -16.44 -1.83 7.53
N GLY A 95 -15.43 -2.68 7.36
CA GLY A 95 -14.23 -2.40 6.59
C GLY A 95 -14.52 -2.46 5.10
N ASP A 96 -14.44 -1.32 4.42
CA ASP A 96 -14.26 -1.30 2.98
C ASP A 96 -13.02 -2.18 2.64
N PRO A 97 -13.17 -3.26 1.85
CA PRO A 97 -12.04 -4.11 1.46
C PRO A 97 -10.88 -3.32 0.86
N HIS A 98 -11.19 -2.19 0.19
CA HIS A 98 -10.20 -1.28 -0.35
C HIS A 98 -9.47 -0.48 0.73
N ALA A 99 -10.13 -0.13 1.84
CA ALA A 99 -9.49 0.52 2.98
C ALA A 99 -8.55 -0.44 3.72
N THR A 100 -8.95 -1.70 3.93
CA THR A 100 -8.07 -2.74 4.51
C THR A 100 -6.85 -2.99 3.63
N PHE A 101 -7.06 -3.04 2.31
CA PHE A 101 -5.98 -3.15 1.34
C PHE A 101 -5.04 -1.93 1.38
N ALA A 102 -5.60 -0.72 1.37
CA ALA A 102 -4.81 0.52 1.43
C ALA A 102 -4.01 0.64 2.72
N ALA A 103 -4.59 0.26 3.87
CA ALA A 103 -3.90 0.23 5.15
C ALA A 103 -2.77 -0.81 5.19
N PHE A 104 -3.00 -2.01 4.61
CA PHE A 104 -2.00 -3.07 4.55
C PHE A 104 -0.83 -2.75 3.62
N PHE A 105 -1.11 -2.16 2.46
CA PHE A 105 -0.09 -1.81 1.46
C PHE A 105 0.42 -0.36 1.57
N GLY A 106 0.00 0.37 2.61
CA GLY A 106 0.47 1.74 2.90
C GLY A 106 0.13 2.77 1.82
N GLY A 107 -0.94 2.57 1.06
CA GLY A 107 -1.34 3.46 -0.06
C GLY A 107 -0.42 3.45 -1.28
N THR A 108 0.68 2.68 -1.26
CA THR A 108 1.53 2.39 -2.42
C THR A 108 0.88 1.36 -3.32
N ASN A 109 0.89 1.55 -4.65
CA ASN A 109 0.33 0.59 -5.62
C ASN A 109 1.17 -0.71 -5.65
N PRO A 110 0.75 -1.78 -4.98
CA PRO A 110 1.58 -2.99 -4.86
C PRO A 110 1.67 -3.75 -6.20
N PHE A 111 0.78 -3.44 -7.14
CA PHE A 111 0.76 -3.99 -8.49
C PHE A 111 1.94 -3.55 -9.35
N GLU A 112 2.52 -2.36 -9.13
CA GLU A 112 3.70 -1.91 -9.89
C GLU A 112 4.97 -2.66 -9.46
N ILE A 113 5.11 -2.93 -8.16
CA ILE A 113 6.27 -3.65 -7.59
C ILE A 113 6.24 -5.13 -7.97
N PHE A 114 5.05 -5.76 -7.98
CA PHE A 114 4.92 -7.20 -8.19
C PHE A 114 4.70 -7.61 -9.66
N PHE A 115 3.94 -6.83 -10.44
CA PHE A 115 3.60 -7.17 -11.83
C PHE A 115 4.27 -6.28 -12.88
N GLY A 116 5.05 -5.27 -12.47
CA GLY A 116 5.84 -4.41 -13.37
C GLY A 116 7.13 -5.04 -13.90
N ARG A 117 7.54 -6.22 -13.39
CA ARG A 117 8.78 -6.93 -13.78
C ARG A 117 8.60 -7.91 -14.95
N ARG A 118 7.80 -7.58 -15.96
CA ARG A 118 7.80 -8.32 -17.24
C ARG A 118 8.87 -7.70 -18.16
N MET A 119 10.09 -8.20 -18.03
CA MET A 119 11.22 -7.88 -18.94
C MET A 119 10.87 -8.29 -20.39
N PRO A 120 11.14 -7.45 -21.39
CA PRO A 120 11.31 -7.87 -22.77
C PRO A 120 12.80 -8.12 -23.09
N GLY A 121 13.14 -9.35 -23.50
CA GLY A 121 14.33 -9.62 -24.34
C GLY A 121 15.53 -10.35 -23.69
N GLY A 122 15.48 -11.69 -23.73
CA GLY A 122 16.57 -12.69 -23.89
C GLY A 122 18.01 -12.48 -23.40
N ARG A 123 18.47 -13.41 -22.55
CA ARG A 123 19.67 -14.25 -22.81
C ARG A 123 19.72 -15.46 -21.86
N ASP A 124 20.06 -16.62 -22.42
CA ASP A 124 20.18 -17.93 -21.78
C ASP A 124 21.14 -17.96 -20.58
N THR A 125 20.76 -18.69 -19.54
CA THR A 125 21.67 -19.64 -18.88
C THR A 125 20.82 -20.71 -18.20
N GLU A 126 21.08 -21.95 -18.62
CA GLU A 126 20.60 -23.18 -18.00
C GLU A 126 20.96 -23.20 -16.50
N ASP A 127 20.16 -23.92 -15.71
CA ASP A 127 20.32 -24.21 -14.27
C ASP A 127 20.02 -23.10 -13.24
N MET A 128 18.74 -22.74 -13.13
CA MET A 128 18.13 -22.58 -11.80
C MET A 128 16.83 -23.37 -11.75
N GLU A 129 16.91 -24.54 -11.10
CA GLU A 129 15.74 -25.31 -10.70
C GLU A 129 14.73 -24.40 -9.99
N VAL A 130 13.52 -24.41 -10.54
CA VAL A 130 12.36 -23.66 -10.07
C VAL A 130 11.88 -24.32 -8.78
N ASP A 131 12.36 -23.86 -7.63
CA ASP A 131 11.79 -24.22 -6.33
C ASP A 131 11.77 -23.06 -5.31
N GLY A 132 11.67 -21.83 -5.82
CA GLY A 132 11.66 -20.61 -5.00
C GLY A 132 10.49 -19.69 -5.33
N ASP A 133 9.41 -19.82 -4.56
CA ASP A 133 8.21 -18.97 -4.55
C ASP A 133 8.53 -17.49 -4.90
N PRO A 134 8.02 -16.93 -6.03
CA PRO A 134 8.39 -15.58 -6.51
C PRO A 134 7.95 -14.45 -5.58
N PHE A 135 7.22 -14.79 -4.52
CA PHE A 135 6.82 -13.91 -3.42
C PHE A 135 7.81 -13.87 -2.23
N GLY A 136 8.77 -14.80 -2.16
CA GLY A 136 9.79 -14.85 -1.09
C GLY A 136 10.89 -13.80 -1.23
N SER A 137 11.07 -13.23 -2.43
CA SER A 137 12.05 -12.16 -2.65
C SER A 137 11.66 -10.83 -1.98
N PHE A 138 10.36 -10.62 -1.71
CA PHE A 138 9.89 -9.42 -1.00
C PHE A 138 9.95 -9.56 0.53
N THR A 139 9.99 -10.79 1.08
CA THR A 139 10.28 -11.01 2.51
C THR A 139 11.76 -10.76 2.86
N SER A 140 12.64 -10.60 1.86
CA SER A 140 14.05 -10.25 2.07
C SER A 140 14.29 -8.73 2.24
N PHE A 141 13.31 -7.88 1.97
CA PHE A 141 13.36 -6.45 2.33
C PHE A 141 12.79 -6.23 3.74
N SER A 142 13.60 -6.62 4.74
CA SER A 142 13.62 -6.12 6.12
C SER A 142 12.27 -5.84 6.81
N MET A 143 11.75 -6.84 7.52
CA MET A 143 10.99 -6.65 8.76
C MET A 143 11.26 -7.85 9.67
N ASN A 144 12.32 -7.77 10.49
CA ASN A 144 12.41 -8.38 11.83
C ASN A 144 13.71 -7.95 12.51
N GLY A 145 13.76 -6.67 12.87
CA GLY A 145 14.57 -6.14 13.97
C GLY A 145 13.62 -5.72 15.08
N PHE A 146 13.16 -6.68 15.91
CA PHE A 146 12.44 -6.40 17.15
C PHE A 146 13.29 -6.85 18.33
N PRO A 147 13.81 -5.95 19.17
CA PRO A 147 14.21 -6.33 20.52
C PRO A 147 12.95 -6.47 21.36
N ARG A 148 12.78 -7.67 21.91
CA ARG A 148 11.76 -8.04 22.88
C ARG A 148 12.10 -7.37 24.20
N GLU A 149 11.27 -6.44 24.69
CA GLU A 149 11.31 -6.05 26.10
C GLU A 149 9.92 -5.77 26.68
N ARG A 150 9.86 -5.99 28.00
CA ARG A 150 8.73 -6.41 28.83
C ARG A 150 7.98 -5.19 29.41
N ASN A 151 6.67 -5.36 29.61
CA ASN A 151 5.71 -4.46 30.28
C ASN A 151 6.27 -3.35 31.17
N THR A 152 5.92 -2.10 30.84
CA THR A 152 5.62 -1.04 31.83
C THR A 152 4.48 -0.16 31.33
N VAL A 153 3.56 0.15 32.24
CA VAL A 153 2.35 0.95 32.03
C VAL A 153 2.73 2.40 31.72
N GLY A 154 2.33 2.87 30.54
CA GLY A 154 2.39 4.28 30.16
C GLY A 154 1.67 4.48 28.84
N SER A 155 0.64 5.33 28.81
CA SER A 155 -0.06 5.70 27.59
C SER A 155 0.91 6.45 26.66
N GLN A 156 1.64 5.72 25.82
CA GLN A 156 2.44 6.34 24.77
C GLN A 156 1.46 6.95 23.77
N LEU A 157 1.33 8.29 23.80
CA LEU A 157 0.72 9.07 22.73
C LEU A 157 1.32 8.59 21.41
N ARG A 158 0.54 7.87 20.61
CA ARG A 158 0.92 7.51 19.25
C ARG A 158 1.16 8.83 18.51
N ARG A 159 2.43 9.15 18.24
CA ARG A 159 2.81 10.34 17.49
C ARG A 159 2.15 10.24 16.11
N LYS A 160 1.23 11.16 15.82
CA LYS A 160 0.51 11.22 14.54
C LYS A 160 1.46 11.83 13.50
N GLN A 161 1.50 11.22 12.31
CA GLN A 161 2.20 11.79 11.16
C GLN A 161 1.28 12.81 10.49
N ASP A 162 1.83 13.98 10.15
CA ASP A 162 1.08 15.01 9.44
C ASP A 162 0.76 14.58 7.98
N PRO A 163 -0.30 15.13 7.36
CA PRO A 163 -0.65 14.81 5.98
C PRO A 163 0.51 15.07 5.00
N PRO A 164 0.63 14.30 3.90
CA PRO A 164 1.70 14.49 2.94
C PRO A 164 1.67 15.88 2.29
N VAL A 165 2.85 16.48 2.11
CA VAL A 165 3.04 17.73 1.37
C VAL A 165 3.14 17.39 -0.11
N ILE A 166 2.20 17.90 -0.91
CA ILE A 166 2.08 17.56 -2.34
C ILE A 166 2.66 18.68 -3.20
N HIS A 167 3.53 18.32 -4.15
CA HIS A 167 4.07 19.22 -5.17
C HIS A 167 3.77 18.70 -6.57
N GLU A 168 3.34 19.59 -7.46
CA GLU A 168 3.21 19.25 -8.88
C GLU A 168 4.56 19.35 -9.58
N LEU A 169 4.97 18.28 -10.25
CA LEU A 169 6.17 18.24 -11.07
C LEU A 169 5.77 18.31 -12.54
N LYS A 170 5.92 19.47 -13.16
CA LYS A 170 5.66 19.66 -14.59
C LYS A 170 6.79 19.04 -15.42
N VAL A 171 6.43 18.13 -16.31
CA VAL A 171 7.36 17.39 -17.18
C VAL A 171 6.92 17.54 -18.64
N SER A 172 7.85 17.84 -19.55
CA SER A 172 7.51 17.97 -20.97
C SER A 172 7.28 16.60 -21.63
N LEU A 173 6.62 16.60 -22.79
CA LEU A 173 6.36 15.36 -23.52
C LEU A 173 7.67 14.69 -23.99
N GLU A 174 8.67 15.48 -24.36
CA GLU A 174 10.00 15.02 -24.76
C GLU A 174 10.74 14.39 -23.56
N GLU A 175 10.66 15.04 -22.40
CA GLU A 175 11.23 14.52 -21.14
C GLU A 175 10.59 13.18 -20.76
N ILE A 176 9.28 13.02 -20.95
CA ILE A 176 8.60 11.75 -20.70
C ILE A 176 8.96 10.71 -21.76
N TYR A 177 9.13 11.10 -23.02
CA TYR A 177 9.47 10.18 -24.11
C TYR A 177 10.88 9.58 -23.96
N HIS A 178 11.86 10.42 -23.62
CA HIS A 178 13.25 10.01 -23.42
C HIS A 178 13.53 9.51 -22.00
N GLY A 179 12.72 9.90 -21.02
CA GLY A 179 13.03 9.78 -19.60
C GLY A 179 14.04 10.86 -19.19
N CYS A 180 13.98 11.30 -17.93
CA CYS A 180 14.92 12.30 -17.42
C CYS A 180 15.08 12.23 -15.91
N THR A 181 16.11 12.90 -15.40
CA THR A 181 16.32 13.06 -13.96
C THR A 181 16.09 14.52 -13.58
N LYS A 182 15.12 14.78 -12.70
CA LYS A 182 14.88 16.11 -12.13
C LYS A 182 15.40 16.18 -10.70
N ARG A 183 16.10 17.26 -10.38
CA ARG A 183 16.64 17.53 -9.04
C ARG A 183 15.83 18.66 -8.41
N MET A 184 15.04 18.33 -7.41
CA MET A 184 14.14 19.26 -6.72
C MET A 184 14.76 19.67 -5.39
N ARG A 185 15.06 20.95 -5.21
CA ARG A 185 15.49 21.47 -3.90
C ARG A 185 14.26 21.72 -3.05
N ILE A 186 14.23 21.13 -1.87
CA ILE A 186 13.27 21.42 -0.81
C ILE A 186 13.97 22.11 0.35
N SER A 187 13.23 22.90 1.10
CA SER A 187 13.65 23.44 2.39
C SER A 187 12.80 22.80 3.47
N ARG A 188 13.42 22.30 4.54
CA ARG A 188 12.75 21.55 5.60
C ARG A 188 13.29 21.94 6.96
N LYS A 189 12.42 21.96 7.96
CA LYS A 189 12.78 22.16 9.36
C LYS A 189 13.26 20.86 10.00
N ARG A 190 14.38 20.89 10.72
CA ARG A 190 14.96 19.76 11.46
C ARG A 190 15.20 20.13 12.90
N LEU A 191 14.92 19.19 13.80
CA LEU A 191 15.12 19.42 15.23
C LEU A 191 16.62 19.41 15.55
N ASN A 192 17.05 20.32 16.41
CA ASN A 192 18.41 20.31 16.94
C ASN A 192 18.55 19.27 18.04
N PRO A 193 19.79 18.88 18.40
CA PRO A 193 20.03 17.91 19.48
C PRO A 193 19.45 18.31 20.84
N ASP A 194 19.14 19.60 21.04
CA ASP A 194 18.49 20.13 22.24
C ASP A 194 17.00 19.73 22.37
N GLY A 195 16.42 19.11 21.33
CA GLY A 195 15.04 18.67 21.30
C GLY A 195 14.00 19.80 21.30
N ARG A 196 14.41 21.06 21.17
CA ARG A 196 13.54 22.24 21.29
C ARG A 196 13.69 23.22 20.15
N SER A 197 14.93 23.53 19.75
CA SER A 197 15.17 24.46 18.66
C SER A 197 15.13 23.75 17.31
N VAL A 198 14.76 24.51 16.29
CA VAL A 198 14.59 24.01 14.93
C VAL A 198 15.52 24.78 14.01
N ARG A 199 16.19 24.07 13.09
CA ARG A 199 16.99 24.66 12.02
C ARG A 199 16.35 24.38 10.67
N THR A 200 16.54 25.28 9.72
CA THR A 200 16.17 25.06 8.32
C THR A 200 17.33 24.41 7.58
N GLU A 201 17.06 23.34 6.85
CA GLU A 201 18.02 22.60 6.05
C GLU A 201 17.47 22.46 4.63
N ASP A 202 18.31 22.70 3.63
CA ASP A 202 17.94 22.46 2.24
C ASP A 202 18.44 21.08 1.79
N LYS A 203 17.57 20.33 1.13
CA LYS A 203 17.91 19.02 0.57
C LYS A 203 17.49 18.94 -0.89
N ILE A 204 18.33 18.29 -1.70
CA ILE A 204 18.02 18.02 -3.10
C ILE A 204 17.45 16.60 -3.18
N LEU A 205 16.21 16.51 -3.63
CA LEU A 205 15.53 15.26 -3.94
C LEU A 205 15.69 14.96 -5.44
N THR A 206 16.20 13.78 -5.75
CA THR A 206 16.42 13.33 -7.14
C THR A 206 15.26 12.46 -7.57
N ILE A 207 14.59 12.84 -8.65
CA ILE A 207 13.44 12.13 -9.23
C ILE A 207 13.85 11.61 -10.60
N GLU A 208 13.89 10.29 -10.75
CA GLU A 208 14.13 9.62 -12.04
C GLU A 208 12.81 9.34 -12.74
N ILE A 209 12.46 10.20 -13.69
CA ILE A 209 11.26 10.04 -14.52
C ILE A 209 11.57 8.99 -15.58
N LYS A 210 10.90 7.84 -15.49
CA LYS A 210 11.04 6.78 -16.49
C LYS A 210 10.21 7.08 -17.73
N ARG A 211 10.66 6.52 -18.85
CA ARG A 211 10.03 6.67 -20.15
C ARG A 211 8.56 6.26 -20.12
N GLY A 212 7.69 7.10 -20.67
CA GLY A 212 6.27 6.83 -20.81
C GLY A 212 5.44 6.92 -19.53
N TRP A 213 6.01 7.39 -18.41
CA TRP A 213 5.25 7.65 -17.18
C TRP A 213 4.04 8.55 -17.45
N LYS A 214 2.90 8.21 -16.82
CA LYS A 214 1.62 8.87 -17.06
C LYS A 214 1.48 10.09 -16.16
N GLU A 215 0.67 11.06 -16.59
CA GLU A 215 0.21 12.10 -15.68
C GLU A 215 -0.45 11.46 -14.44
N GLY A 216 -0.18 12.02 -13.27
CA GLY A 216 -0.71 11.53 -11.99
C GLY A 216 0.18 10.51 -11.27
N THR A 217 1.25 10.01 -11.90
CA THR A 217 2.26 9.18 -11.21
C THR A 217 2.80 9.92 -9.99
N LYS A 218 2.75 9.27 -8.82
CA LYS A 218 3.16 9.85 -7.53
C LYS A 218 4.54 9.32 -7.13
N ILE A 219 5.41 10.22 -6.70
CA ILE A 219 6.74 9.91 -6.18
C ILE A 219 6.81 10.41 -4.75
N THR A 220 6.91 9.48 -3.80
CA THR A 220 6.89 9.78 -2.37
C THR A 220 8.30 9.73 -1.78
N PHE A 221 8.68 10.78 -1.07
CA PHE A 221 9.87 10.84 -0.25
C PHE A 221 9.45 10.84 1.23
N PRO A 222 9.62 9.72 1.94
CA PRO A 222 9.07 9.55 3.27
C PRO A 222 9.76 10.46 4.29
N LYS A 223 8.98 11.08 5.17
CA LYS A 223 9.47 11.92 6.28
C LYS A 223 10.43 13.05 5.86
N GLU A 224 10.32 13.53 4.62
CA GLU A 224 11.13 14.65 4.13
C GLU A 224 10.54 16.03 4.48
N GLY A 225 9.31 16.10 4.99
CA GLY A 225 8.66 17.32 5.45
C GLY A 225 9.27 17.89 6.74
N ASP A 226 8.63 18.91 7.30
CA ASP A 226 9.08 19.60 8.51
C ASP A 226 9.02 18.68 9.74
N GLU A 227 10.07 18.72 10.55
CA GLU A 227 10.17 17.99 11.82
C GLU A 227 9.80 18.89 13.00
N THR A 228 8.95 18.38 13.90
CA THR A 228 8.61 19.05 15.16
C THR A 228 8.85 18.10 16.33
N PRO A 229 8.99 18.58 17.58
CA PRO A 229 9.27 17.72 18.73
C PRO A 229 8.25 16.59 18.96
N ASN A 230 7.00 16.80 18.55
CA ASN A 230 5.87 15.92 18.89
C ASN A 230 5.22 15.23 17.68
N THR A 231 5.60 15.57 16.44
CA THR A 231 5.01 14.99 15.23
C THR A 231 6.06 14.24 14.41
N ILE A 232 5.61 13.19 13.73
CA ILE A 232 6.45 12.50 12.74
C ILE A 232 6.43 13.38 11.48
N PRO A 233 7.60 13.67 10.86
CA PRO A 233 7.64 14.50 9.66
C PRO A 233 6.73 13.97 8.55
N ALA A 234 6.04 14.87 7.87
CA ALA A 234 5.20 14.54 6.73
C ALA A 234 6.03 13.94 5.58
N ASP A 235 5.39 13.15 4.74
CA ASP A 235 5.97 12.73 3.48
C ASP A 235 5.89 13.86 2.45
N ILE A 236 6.88 13.95 1.56
CA ILE A 236 6.83 14.86 0.41
C ILE A 236 6.47 14.04 -0.83
N VAL A 237 5.39 14.40 -1.51
CA VAL A 237 4.87 13.69 -2.67
C VAL A 237 4.93 14.59 -3.90
N PHE A 238 5.68 14.17 -4.91
CA PHE A 238 5.64 14.80 -6.23
C PHE A 238 4.63 14.08 -7.13
N ILE A 239 3.72 14.83 -7.74
CA ILE A 239 2.74 14.30 -8.70
C ILE A 239 3.15 14.81 -10.08
N ILE A 240 3.37 13.89 -11.02
CA ILE A 240 3.72 14.25 -12.38
C ILE A 240 2.53 14.92 -13.07
N LYS A 241 2.80 16.06 -13.69
CA LYS A 241 1.88 16.81 -14.52
C LYS A 241 2.49 17.04 -15.90
N ASP A 242 1.71 16.81 -16.94
CA ASP A 242 2.16 17.12 -18.29
C ASP A 242 2.30 18.64 -18.43
N LYS A 243 3.48 19.09 -18.86
CA LYS A 243 3.70 20.49 -19.22
C LYS A 243 2.94 20.74 -20.53
N PRO A 244 2.18 21.85 -20.64
CA PRO A 244 1.52 22.22 -21.89
C PRO A 244 2.52 22.26 -23.04
N HIS A 245 2.21 21.58 -24.14
CA HIS A 245 3.02 21.54 -25.36
C HIS A 245 2.35 22.37 -26.46
N SER A 246 3.14 23.01 -27.32
CA SER A 246 2.65 23.98 -28.32
C SER A 246 1.77 23.34 -29.40
N HIS A 247 2.09 22.09 -29.77
CA HIS A 247 1.41 21.36 -30.83
C HIS A 247 0.58 20.19 -30.31
N PHE A 248 1.03 19.55 -29.25
CA PHE A 248 0.59 18.21 -28.88
C PHE A 248 -0.19 18.26 -27.58
N LYS A 249 -1.24 17.45 -27.47
CA LYS A 249 -1.91 17.17 -26.21
C LYS A 249 -1.80 15.68 -25.94
N ARG A 250 -1.28 15.31 -24.78
CA ARG A 250 -1.24 13.91 -24.38
C ARG A 250 -2.56 13.48 -23.77
N ASP A 251 -2.99 12.27 -24.09
CA ASP A 251 -4.14 11.60 -23.51
C ASP A 251 -3.77 10.16 -23.17
N GLY A 252 -3.38 9.95 -21.90
CA GLY A 252 -2.82 8.69 -21.43
C GLY A 252 -1.54 8.30 -22.19
N SER A 253 -1.64 7.30 -23.06
CA SER A 253 -0.54 6.84 -23.90
C SER A 253 -0.55 7.45 -25.31
N ASN A 254 -1.60 8.21 -25.66
CA ASN A 254 -1.78 8.80 -26.98
C ASN A 254 -1.26 10.23 -27.02
N ILE A 255 -0.84 10.68 -28.21
CA ILE A 255 -0.53 12.08 -28.50
C ILE A 255 -1.51 12.58 -29.57
N ILE A 256 -2.21 13.65 -29.24
CA ILE A 256 -3.22 14.29 -30.09
C ILE A 256 -2.61 15.55 -30.70
N TYR A 257 -2.66 15.66 -32.03
CA TYR A 257 -2.23 16.83 -32.79
C TYR A 257 -3.38 17.33 -33.66
N PRO A 258 -3.96 18.52 -33.39
CA PRO A 258 -4.97 19.10 -34.27
C PRO A 258 -4.30 19.68 -35.54
N VAL A 259 -4.49 19.01 -36.67
CA VAL A 259 -4.04 19.50 -37.99
C VAL A 259 -5.16 20.27 -38.66
N LYS A 260 -4.87 21.50 -39.12
CA LYS A 260 -5.76 22.21 -40.05
C LYS A 260 -5.36 21.84 -41.48
N ILE A 261 -6.26 21.20 -42.20
CA ILE A 261 -6.05 20.82 -43.60
C ILE A 261 -6.83 21.79 -44.49
N SER A 262 -6.15 22.43 -45.43
CA SER A 262 -6.79 23.23 -46.48
C SER A 262 -7.43 22.30 -47.51
N LEU A 263 -8.64 22.62 -47.96
CA LEU A 263 -9.35 21.87 -49.00
C LEU A 263 -8.95 22.26 -50.43
N ARG A 264 -7.98 23.17 -50.59
CA ARG A 264 -7.45 23.53 -51.91
C ARG A 264 -6.31 22.58 -52.27
N GLU A 265 -6.49 21.91 -53.41
CA GLU A 265 -5.57 20.96 -54.06
C GLU A 265 -4.18 21.55 -54.32
#